data_AF-A0A3D1PUW1-F1
#
_entry.id   AF-A0A3D1PUW1-F1
#
_cell.length_a   1.000
_cell.length_b   1.000
_cell.length_c   1.000
_cell.angle_alpha   90.00
_cell.angle_beta   90.00
_cell.angle_gamma   90.00
#
_symmetry.space_group_name_H-M   'P 1'
#
loop_
_entity.id
_entity.type
_entity.pdbx_description
1 polymer ?
#
loop_
_entity_poly.entity_id
_entity_poly.type
_entity_poly.pdbx_seq_one_letter_code
_entity_poly.pdbx_strand_id
1 'polypeptide(L)'
;GGFLASAFTDRSFGPTNEDLLWKLQYRIIRELAEKEPCVIVGRCADFILQDRTDCLKVFVHADMKFRADRIVRVYGEREKSPEARLKEKDKRRAAYYRFYTDMKWGDAANYHVALDSGVIGIEKCAKVIESLA
;
A
#
# COMPACT_ATOMS: atom_id res chain seq x y z
N GLY A 1 -8.45 -16.46 12.64
CA GLY A 1 -8.48 -15.06 13.10
C GLY A 1 -7.59 -14.23 12.21
N GLY A 2 -8.13 -13.21 11.57
CA GLY A 2 -7.38 -12.32 10.68
C GLY A 2 -7.97 -10.92 10.73
N PHE A 3 -7.23 -9.93 10.22
CA PHE A 3 -7.60 -8.51 10.23
C PHE A 3 -9.07 -8.22 9.85
N LEU A 4 -9.62 -8.96 8.87
CA LEU A 4 -11.03 -8.81 8.51
C LEU A 4 -11.97 -9.28 9.62
N ALA A 5 -11.67 -10.40 10.28
CA ALA A 5 -12.48 -10.89 11.39
C ALA A 5 -12.44 -9.94 12.59
N SER A 6 -11.30 -9.30 12.90
CA SER A 6 -11.23 -8.29 13.97
C SER A 6 -11.92 -6.97 13.60
N ALA A 7 -11.87 -6.57 12.32
CA ALA A 7 -12.59 -5.40 11.82
C ALA A 7 -14.12 -5.59 11.82
N PHE A 8 -14.61 -6.83 11.73
CA PHE A 8 -16.03 -7.19 11.80
C PHE A 8 -16.51 -7.68 13.18
N THR A 9 -15.61 -7.90 14.16
CA THR A 9 -16.03 -8.17 15.55
C THR A 9 -16.57 -6.89 16.17
N ASP A 10 -17.90 -6.84 16.23
CA ASP A 10 -18.77 -6.01 17.05
C ASP A 10 -18.20 -4.66 17.53
N ARG A 11 -18.28 -3.66 16.64
CA ARG A 11 -18.08 -2.23 16.97
C ARG A 11 -19.00 -1.73 18.09
N SER A 12 -19.97 -2.54 18.54
CA SER A 12 -20.86 -2.27 19.67
C SER A 12 -20.12 -2.10 21.00
N PHE A 13 -18.88 -2.56 21.13
CA PHE A 13 -18.04 -2.41 22.34
C PHE A 13 -17.00 -1.28 22.26
N GLY A 14 -17.09 -0.39 21.27
CA GLY A 14 -16.18 0.75 21.10
C GLY A 14 -15.10 0.53 20.03
N PRO A 15 -14.10 1.45 19.93
CA PRO A 15 -13.09 1.38 18.88
C PRO A 15 -12.17 0.17 19.07
N THR A 16 -11.94 -0.57 17.98
CA THR A 16 -10.98 -1.68 17.94
C THR A 16 -9.53 -1.16 18.00
N ASN A 17 -8.57 -2.05 18.29
CA ASN A 17 -7.15 -1.71 18.19
C ASN A 17 -6.77 -1.27 16.77
N GLU A 18 -7.41 -1.86 15.76
CA GLU A 18 -7.26 -1.49 14.36
C GLU A 18 -7.78 -0.08 14.09
N ASP A 19 -8.92 0.31 14.65
CA ASP A 19 -9.47 1.67 14.52
C ASP A 19 -8.55 2.70 15.20
N LEU A 20 -8.00 2.37 16.37
CA LEU A 20 -7.01 3.22 17.07
C LEU A 20 -5.73 3.36 16.24
N LEU A 21 -5.23 2.26 15.69
CA LEU A 21 -4.05 2.26 14.83
C LEU A 21 -4.27 3.07 13.54
N TRP A 22 -5.46 2.97 12.94
CA TRP A 22 -5.86 3.78 11.79
C TRP A 22 -5.83 5.28 12.12
N LYS A 23 -6.47 5.69 13.23
CA LYS A 23 -6.49 7.10 13.67
C LYS A 23 -5.07 7.64 13.90
N LEU A 24 -4.20 6.84 14.52
CA LEU A 24 -2.79 7.20 14.73
C LEU A 24 -2.02 7.33 13.41
N GLN A 25 -2.17 6.37 12.49
CA GLN A 25 -1.53 6.42 11.17
C GLN A 25 -2.01 7.61 10.34
N TYR A 26 -3.33 7.87 10.35
CA TYR A 26 -3.93 9.02 9.68
C TYR A 26 -3.29 10.34 10.15
N ARG A 27 -3.17 10.52 11.47
CA ARG A 27 -2.54 11.71 12.05
C ARG A 27 -1.05 11.81 11.70
N ILE A 28 -0.28 10.75 11.93
CA ILE A 28 1.18 10.74 11.71
C ILE A 28 1.53 11.02 10.25
N ILE A 29 0.79 10.43 9.30
CA ILE A 29 1.04 10.64 7.87
C ILE A 29 0.84 12.12 7.50
N ARG A 30 -0.21 12.76 8.02
CA ARG A 30 -0.44 14.19 7.80
C ARG A 30 0.64 15.05 8.46
N GLU A 31 0.98 14.77 9.71
CA GLU A 31 2.05 15.49 10.42
C GLU A 31 3.40 15.40 9.71
N LEU A 32 3.78 14.22 9.20
CA LEU A 32 5.02 14.04 8.44
C LEU A 32 5.01 14.84 7.13
N ALA A 33 3.89 14.82 6.40
CA ALA A 33 3.75 15.55 5.14
C ALA A 33 3.75 17.08 5.34
N GLU A 34 3.31 17.59 6.49
CA GLU A 34 3.43 19.02 6.83
C GLU A 34 4.86 19.41 7.26
N LYS A 35 5.62 18.47 7.83
CA LYS A 35 6.93 18.76 8.41
C LYS A 35 8.02 18.91 7.35
N GLU A 36 8.10 17.98 6.41
CA GLU A 36 9.15 17.96 5.39
C GLU A 36 8.77 17.11 4.17
N PRO A 37 9.41 17.33 3.01
CA PRO A 37 9.29 16.43 1.87
C PRO A 37 9.69 15.00 2.25
N CYS A 38 8.81 14.04 2.01
CA CYS A 38 9.04 12.64 2.38
C CYS A 38 8.38 11.65 1.41
N VAL A 39 8.85 10.40 1.44
CA VAL A 39 8.26 9.29 0.68
C VAL A 39 7.54 8.35 1.65
N ILE A 40 6.25 8.13 1.42
CA ILE A 40 5.40 7.27 2.26
C ILE A 40 4.94 6.05 1.45
N VAL A 41 5.18 4.85 1.97
CA VAL A 41 4.84 3.59 1.28
C VAL A 41 3.61 2.93 1.91
N GLY A 42 2.51 2.89 1.18
CA GLY A 42 1.28 2.19 1.57
C GLY A 42 0.45 2.94 2.61
N ARG A 43 -0.17 2.20 3.55
CA ARG A 43 -0.98 2.75 4.67
C ARG A 43 -2.12 3.68 4.24
N CYS A 44 -2.66 3.49 3.03
CA CYS A 44 -3.68 4.37 2.43
C CYS A 44 -3.23 5.83 2.34
N ALA A 45 -1.92 6.10 2.26
CA ALA A 45 -1.40 7.47 2.23
C ALA A 45 -1.95 8.28 1.03
N ASP A 46 -2.20 7.61 -0.10
CA ASP A 46 -2.85 8.19 -1.28
C ASP A 46 -4.24 8.76 -0.98
N PHE A 47 -5.02 8.06 -0.16
CA PHE A 47 -6.33 8.51 0.31
C PHE A 47 -6.23 9.52 1.46
N ILE A 48 -5.33 9.30 2.42
CA ILE A 48 -5.16 10.18 3.58
C ILE A 48 -4.73 11.58 3.15
N LEU A 49 -3.90 11.67 2.11
CA LEU A 49 -3.39 12.91 1.52
C LEU A 49 -4.16 13.28 0.25
N GLN A 50 -5.40 12.80 0.07
CA GLN A 50 -6.12 12.97 -1.19
C GLN A 50 -6.33 14.44 -1.59
N ASP A 51 -6.56 15.31 -0.60
CA ASP A 51 -6.82 16.74 -0.78
C ASP A 51 -5.55 17.58 -0.96
N ARG A 52 -4.36 16.98 -0.85
CA ARG A 52 -3.09 17.67 -1.07
C ARG A 52 -2.73 17.70 -2.55
N THR A 53 -2.32 18.87 -3.02
CA THR A 53 -1.91 19.11 -4.41
C THR A 53 -0.40 19.03 -4.62
N ASP A 54 0.37 18.94 -3.54
CA ASP A 54 1.83 18.92 -3.51
C ASP A 54 2.40 17.51 -3.27
N CYS A 55 1.62 16.45 -3.57
CA CYS A 55 2.06 15.07 -3.43
C CYS A 55 1.82 14.25 -4.70
N LEU A 56 2.81 13.44 -5.07
CA LEU A 56 2.70 12.49 -6.17
C LEU A 56 2.25 11.11 -5.65
N LYS A 57 1.08 10.64 -6.09
CA LYS A 57 0.53 9.33 -5.71
C LYS A 57 0.92 8.29 -6.76
N VAL A 58 1.75 7.32 -6.37
CA VAL A 58 2.31 6.32 -7.30
C VAL A 58 1.91 4.90 -6.89
N PHE A 59 1.46 4.11 -7.86
CA PHE A 59 1.27 2.67 -7.70
C PHE A 59 2.31 1.88 -8.52
N VAL A 60 3.07 1.02 -7.85
CA VAL A 60 4.06 0.16 -8.52
C VAL A 60 3.58 -1.27 -8.50
N HIS A 61 3.49 -1.87 -9.70
CA HIS A 61 3.11 -3.27 -9.87
C HIS A 61 4.13 -4.02 -10.75
N ALA A 62 3.90 -5.32 -10.89
CA ALA A 62 4.58 -6.23 -11.79
C ALA A 62 3.77 -7.54 -11.84
N ASP A 63 4.03 -8.38 -12.84
CA ASP A 63 3.43 -9.70 -12.93
C ASP A 63 3.84 -10.62 -11.75
N MET A 64 3.05 -11.67 -11.52
CA MET A 64 3.27 -12.58 -10.39
C MET A 64 4.64 -13.28 -10.44
N LYS A 65 5.11 -13.67 -11.63
CA LYS A 65 6.37 -14.40 -11.79
C LYS A 65 7.54 -13.50 -11.42
N PHE A 66 7.59 -12.28 -11.96
CA PHE A 66 8.63 -11.31 -11.60
C PHE A 66 8.68 -11.05 -10.08
N ARG A 67 7.51 -10.89 -9.46
CA ARG A 67 7.40 -10.64 -8.02
C ARG A 67 7.83 -11.86 -7.19
N ALA A 68 7.49 -13.07 -7.62
CA ALA A 68 7.86 -14.34 -6.98
C ALA A 68 9.38 -14.53 -7.01
N ASP A 69 10.01 -14.32 -8.16
CA ASP A 69 11.46 -14.41 -8.30
C ASP A 69 12.16 -13.37 -7.42
N ARG A 70 11.66 -12.12 -7.41
CA ARG A 70 12.24 -11.04 -6.61
C ARG A 70 12.11 -11.27 -5.11
N ILE A 71 10.96 -11.77 -4.63
CA ILE A 71 10.78 -11.96 -3.17
C ILE A 71 11.72 -13.05 -2.65
N VAL A 72 12.02 -14.07 -3.45
CA VAL A 72 13.04 -15.08 -3.13
C VAL A 72 14.43 -14.46 -3.16
N ARG A 73 14.80 -13.76 -4.24
CA ARG A 73 16.13 -13.14 -4.37
C ARG A 73 16.45 -12.13 -3.25
N VAL A 74 15.46 -11.35 -2.81
CA VAL A 74 15.65 -10.26 -1.84
C VAL A 74 15.48 -10.72 -0.39
N TYR A 75 14.55 -11.64 -0.12
CA TYR A 75 14.18 -12.00 1.25
C TYR A 75 14.35 -13.48 1.59
N GLY A 76 14.87 -14.27 0.64
CA GLY A 76 15.06 -15.70 0.78
C GLY A 76 13.79 -16.54 0.59
N GLU A 77 14.04 -17.81 0.35
CA GLU A 77 13.02 -18.86 0.35
C GLU A 77 12.42 -19.04 1.75
N ARG A 78 11.19 -19.57 1.77
CA ARG A 78 10.46 -19.91 2.99
C ARG A 78 9.63 -21.15 2.70
N GLU A 79 9.12 -21.80 3.75
CA GLU A 79 8.24 -22.97 3.64
C GLU A 79 7.02 -22.71 2.73
N LYS A 80 6.47 -21.50 2.79
CA LYS A 80 5.35 -21.10 1.95
C LYS A 80 5.84 -20.62 0.58
N SER A 81 5.20 -21.10 -0.49
CA SER A 81 5.56 -20.70 -1.85
C SER A 81 5.54 -19.17 -2.03
N PRO A 82 6.43 -18.61 -2.86
CA PRO A 82 6.48 -17.18 -3.14
C PRO A 82 5.13 -16.58 -3.58
N GLU A 83 4.42 -17.27 -4.46
CA GLU A 83 3.11 -16.85 -5.00
C GLU A 83 2.05 -16.85 -3.90
N ALA A 84 2.02 -17.88 -3.05
CA ALA A 84 1.07 -17.94 -1.95
C ALA A 84 1.34 -16.83 -0.92
N ARG A 85 2.61 -16.50 -0.67
CA ARG A 85 3.01 -15.36 0.18
C ARG A 85 2.54 -14.04 -0.42
N LEU A 86 2.73 -13.85 -1.72
CA LEU A 86 2.31 -12.63 -2.44
C LEU A 86 0.79 -12.47 -2.44
N LYS A 87 0.05 -13.53 -2.81
CA LYS A 87 -1.42 -13.52 -2.81
C LYS A 87 -2.00 -13.18 -1.44
N GLU A 88 -1.43 -13.72 -0.36
CA GLU A 88 -1.86 -13.39 0.99
C GLU A 88 -1.60 -11.93 1.35
N LYS A 89 -0.41 -11.41 1.03
CA LYS A 89 -0.07 -10.00 1.30
C LYS A 89 -0.96 -9.04 0.50
N ASP A 90 -1.20 -9.33 -0.77
CA ASP A 90 -2.06 -8.50 -1.63
C ASP A 90 -3.52 -8.56 -1.16
N LYS A 91 -4.02 -9.73 -0.79
CA LYS A 91 -5.37 -9.87 -0.20
C LYS A 91 -5.52 -9.03 1.06
N ARG A 92 -4.52 -9.05 1.96
CA ARG A 92 -4.53 -8.23 3.18
C ARG A 92 -4.49 -6.73 2.86
N ARG A 93 -3.67 -6.31 1.89
CA ARG A 93 -3.60 -4.90 1.44
C ARG A 93 -4.92 -4.43 0.86
N ALA A 94 -5.50 -5.21 -0.05
CA ALA A 94 -6.78 -4.89 -0.69
C ALA A 94 -7.92 -4.80 0.33
N ALA A 95 -7.99 -5.76 1.25
CA ALA A 95 -8.96 -5.77 2.34
C ALA A 95 -8.85 -4.53 3.25
N TYR A 96 -7.63 -4.23 3.72
CA TYR A 96 -7.36 -3.07 4.57
C TYR A 96 -7.73 -1.75 3.86
N TYR A 97 -7.26 -1.60 2.62
CA TYR A 97 -7.50 -0.41 1.83
C TYR A 97 -9.00 -0.20 1.57
N ARG A 98 -9.71 -1.24 1.13
CA ARG A 98 -11.15 -1.18 0.91
C ARG A 98 -11.91 -0.81 2.18
N PHE A 99 -11.55 -1.40 3.32
CA PHE A 99 -12.22 -1.16 4.59
C PHE A 99 -12.13 0.31 5.05
N TYR A 100 -10.97 0.96 4.88
CA TYR A 100 -10.75 2.32 5.38
C TYR A 100 -11.01 3.43 4.37
N THR A 101 -11.11 3.12 3.08
CA THR A 101 -11.23 4.13 2.01
C THR A 101 -12.47 3.94 1.15
N ASP A 102 -13.15 2.79 1.23
CA ASP A 102 -14.15 2.32 0.25
C ASP A 102 -13.66 2.22 -1.21
N MET A 103 -12.38 2.50 -1.46
CA MET A 103 -11.77 2.43 -2.79
C MET A 103 -11.20 1.04 -3.08
N LYS A 104 -10.97 0.75 -4.36
CA LYS A 104 -10.37 -0.52 -4.82
C LYS A 104 -8.86 -0.38 -4.89
N TRP A 105 -8.14 -1.21 -4.13
CA TRP A 105 -6.67 -1.22 -4.15
C TRP A 105 -6.13 -1.61 -5.53
N GLY A 106 -5.16 -0.84 -6.04
CA GLY A 106 -4.56 -1.05 -7.36
C GLY A 106 -5.42 -0.57 -8.52
N ASP A 107 -6.53 0.11 -8.27
CA ASP A 107 -7.26 0.84 -9.33
C ASP A 107 -6.45 2.06 -9.76
N ALA A 108 -6.12 2.16 -11.05
CA ALA A 108 -5.27 3.21 -11.58
C ALA A 108 -5.85 4.61 -11.33
N ALA A 109 -7.17 4.75 -11.27
CA ALA A 109 -7.84 6.03 -11.03
C ALA A 109 -7.55 6.64 -9.64
N ASN A 110 -7.06 5.85 -8.68
CA ASN A 110 -6.72 6.36 -7.34
C ASN A 110 -5.32 6.99 -7.27
N TYR A 111 -4.52 6.84 -8.33
CA TYR A 111 -3.11 7.24 -8.36
C TYR A 111 -2.88 8.22 -9.52
N HIS A 112 -1.86 9.07 -9.40
CA HIS A 112 -1.45 9.94 -10.49
C HIS A 112 -0.70 9.13 -11.57
N VAL A 113 0.09 8.13 -11.15
CA VAL A 113 0.82 7.24 -12.06
C VAL A 113 0.83 5.79 -11.53
N ALA A 114 0.60 4.83 -12.43
CA ALA A 114 0.82 3.41 -12.20
C ALA A 114 1.95 2.88 -13.10
N LEU A 115 2.97 2.24 -12.51
CA LEU A 115 4.16 1.77 -13.23
C LEU A 115 4.37 0.26 -13.07
N ASP A 116 4.53 -0.43 -14.20
CA ASP A 116 4.93 -1.83 -14.21
C ASP A 116 6.45 -1.96 -14.12
N SER A 117 6.96 -2.19 -12.91
CA SER A 117 8.38 -2.39 -12.64
C SER A 117 8.97 -3.69 -13.18
N GLY A 118 8.13 -4.68 -13.53
CA GLY A 118 8.57 -5.93 -14.15
C GLY A 118 8.89 -5.74 -15.63
N VAL A 119 8.12 -4.91 -16.33
CA VAL A 119 8.31 -4.57 -17.75
C VAL A 119 9.31 -3.42 -17.93
N ILE A 120 9.12 -2.32 -17.20
CA ILE A 120 9.93 -1.10 -17.36
C ILE A 120 11.30 -1.25 -16.67
N GLY A 121 11.35 -2.00 -15.57
CA GLY A 121 12.53 -2.14 -14.72
C GLY A 121 12.56 -1.10 -13.60
N ILE A 122 13.03 -1.53 -12.42
CA ILE A 122 12.99 -0.74 -11.17
C ILE A 122 13.70 0.62 -11.31
N GLU A 123 14.92 0.64 -11.84
CA GLU A 123 15.70 1.87 -12.00
C GLU A 123 15.04 2.86 -12.95
N LYS A 124 14.42 2.37 -14.03
CA LYS A 124 13.70 3.23 -14.97
C LYS A 124 12.42 3.78 -14.34
N CYS A 125 11.68 2.96 -13.57
CA CYS A 125 10.52 3.46 -12.82
C CYS A 125 10.93 4.55 -11.81
N ALA A 126 12.05 4.38 -11.11
CA ALA A 126 12.56 5.38 -10.17
C ALA A 126 12.88 6.71 -10.88
N LYS A 127 13.56 6.67 -12.03
CA LYS A 127 13.84 7.86 -12.85
C LYS A 127 12.57 8.55 -13.38
N VAL A 128 11.56 7.77 -13.78
CA VAL A 128 10.26 8.32 -14.17
C VAL A 128 9.61 9.04 -13.00
N ILE A 129 9.58 8.42 -11.81
CA ILE A 129 9.02 9.05 -10.60
C ILE A 129 9.77 10.33 -10.24
N GLU A 130 11.11 10.31 -10.28
CA GLU A 130 11.95 11.49 -10.03
C GLU A 130 11.64 12.64 -11.01
N SER A 131 11.42 12.34 -12.30
CA SER A 131 11.11 13.37 -13.30
C SER A 131 9.72 14.01 -13.15
N LEU A 132 8.86 13.43 -12.32
CA LEU A 132 7.49 13.90 -12.08
C LEU A 132 7.34 14.62 -10.73
N ALA A 133 8.36 14.57 -9.87
CA ALA A 133 8.35 15.05 -8.49
C ALA A 133 9.06 16.40 -8.34
#